data_AF-R9XTM5-F1
#
_entry.id   AF-R9XTM5-F1
#
_cell.length_a   1.000
_cell.length_b   1.000
_cell.length_c   1.000
_cell.angle_alpha   90.00
_cell.angle_beta   90.00
_cell.angle_gamma   90.00
#
_symmetry.space_group_name_H-M   'P 1'
#
loop_
_entity.id
_entity.type
_entity.pdbx_description
1 polymer ?
#
loop_
_entity_poly.entity_id
_entity_poly.type
_entity_poly.pdbx_seq_one_letter_code
_entity_poly.pdbx_strand_id
1 'polypeptide(L)'
;IYSTDVFFILEITDNPYMTSVPENAFQGLCNETLTLKLYNNGFTSIQGHAFNGTKLDAVYLNKNKFLTAIDKDAFGGAYSGPTLLDVSSTSVTALPSKGLEHLKELIAKDTWTLKKLPLSLSFLHLTRADLSYPSHCCAFKNQKKIRGILEALMCNESSIRNLRQRKSVNVLRGPTYQEYEEDLGDNSVGYKQNSKFQESPSNSHYYVFFEEQEEEIIGFGQELKNPQEETLQAFDSHYDYTVCGDNEDMVCTPKSDEFNPCEDIMGYKFLRIVVWFVSLLALLGNIFVLFILLTSHYKLTVPRFLMCNLAFADFCMGVYLLLIASVDLYTHSEYYNYAIDWQTGPGCNTAGFFTVFASELSVYTLTVITLERWYAITFAMRLDRKIRLRHAYITMAGGWVACFLLALLP
;
A
#
# COMPACT_ATOMS: atom_id res chain seq x y z
N ILE A 1 10.17 -37.19 -16.89
CA ILE A 1 9.44 -37.75 -15.71
C ILE A 1 7.97 -37.52 -16.00
N TYR A 2 7.12 -38.54 -15.89
CA TYR A 2 5.68 -38.40 -16.12
C TYR A 2 4.95 -39.08 -14.96
N SER A 3 3.99 -38.38 -14.34
CA SER A 3 3.10 -38.95 -13.33
C SER A 3 1.63 -38.78 -13.72
N THR A 4 0.83 -39.77 -13.36
CA THR A 4 -0.64 -39.75 -13.44
C THR A 4 -1.31 -39.37 -12.13
N ASP A 5 -0.52 -39.02 -11.11
CA ASP A 5 -1.04 -38.63 -9.79
C ASP A 5 -1.79 -37.31 -9.87
N VAL A 6 -2.89 -37.21 -9.09
CA VAL A 6 -3.75 -36.01 -9.05
C VAL A 6 -3.01 -34.79 -8.49
N PHE A 7 -2.06 -35.01 -7.57
CA PHE A 7 -1.20 -33.99 -6.96
C PHE A 7 0.26 -34.40 -7.12
N PHE A 8 0.96 -33.83 -8.10
CA PHE A 8 2.37 -34.09 -8.32
C PHE A 8 3.23 -32.98 -7.73
N ILE A 9 4.21 -33.33 -6.91
CA ILE A 9 5.17 -32.38 -6.31
C ILE A 9 6.53 -32.62 -6.94
N LEU A 10 7.07 -31.58 -7.60
CA LEU A 10 8.46 -31.58 -8.07
C LEU A 10 9.29 -30.68 -7.15
N GLU A 11 10.30 -31.26 -6.51
CA GLU A 11 11.22 -30.55 -5.64
C GLU A 11 12.64 -30.56 -6.23
N ILE A 12 13.16 -29.37 -6.52
CA ILE A 12 14.51 -29.13 -7.01
C ILE A 12 15.13 -28.07 -6.10
N THR A 13 16.11 -28.47 -5.29
CA THR A 13 16.70 -27.63 -4.25
C THR A 13 18.20 -27.82 -4.20
N ASP A 14 18.92 -26.81 -3.68
CA ASP A 14 20.37 -26.88 -3.42
C ASP A 14 21.23 -27.12 -4.69
N ASN A 15 20.78 -26.65 -5.85
CA ASN A 15 21.53 -26.71 -7.11
C ASN A 15 22.09 -25.31 -7.47
N PRO A 16 23.30 -24.96 -7.02
CA PRO A 16 23.88 -23.62 -7.24
C PRO A 16 24.28 -23.36 -8.70
N TYR A 17 24.49 -24.41 -9.50
CA TYR A 17 24.87 -24.27 -10.91
C TYR A 17 23.68 -24.17 -11.86
N MET A 18 22.46 -24.34 -11.36
CA MET A 18 21.26 -24.24 -12.18
C MET A 18 20.87 -22.76 -12.31
N THR A 19 21.22 -22.16 -13.44
CA THR A 19 21.15 -20.70 -13.64
C THR A 19 19.79 -20.21 -14.14
N SER A 20 19.00 -21.03 -14.82
CA SER A 20 17.73 -20.56 -15.39
C SER A 20 16.72 -21.68 -15.54
N VAL A 21 15.43 -21.31 -15.51
CA VAL A 21 14.33 -22.19 -15.93
C VAL A 21 14.01 -21.88 -17.41
N PRO A 22 14.24 -22.83 -18.34
CA PRO A 22 13.97 -22.62 -19.75
C PRO A 22 12.47 -22.66 -20.08
N GLU A 23 12.12 -22.25 -21.30
CA GLU A 23 10.75 -22.40 -21.83
C GLU A 23 10.30 -23.87 -21.80
N ASN A 24 9.02 -24.12 -21.50
CA ASN A 24 8.41 -25.45 -21.49
C ASN A 24 9.10 -26.48 -20.57
N ALA A 25 9.88 -26.05 -19.57
CA ALA A 25 10.70 -26.93 -18.73
C ALA A 25 9.90 -28.05 -18.04
N PHE A 26 8.63 -27.79 -17.75
CA PHE A 26 7.75 -28.70 -17.01
C PHE A 26 6.60 -29.25 -17.86
N GLN A 27 6.64 -29.04 -19.18
CA GLN A 27 5.59 -29.49 -20.07
C GLN A 27 5.53 -31.03 -20.11
N GLY A 28 4.34 -31.60 -20.00
CA GLY A 28 4.13 -33.04 -20.05
C GLY A 28 4.62 -33.80 -18.82
N LEU A 29 4.89 -33.11 -17.70
CA LEU A 29 5.29 -33.74 -16.45
C LEU A 29 4.11 -34.38 -15.70
N CYS A 30 2.95 -33.71 -15.73
CA CYS A 30 1.70 -34.14 -15.12
C CYS A 30 0.52 -33.54 -15.91
N ASN A 31 -0.58 -34.30 -16.05
CA ASN A 31 -1.82 -33.83 -16.67
C ASN A 31 -2.81 -33.22 -15.67
N GLU A 32 -2.56 -33.44 -14.38
CA GLU A 32 -3.33 -32.90 -13.25
C GLU A 32 -2.55 -31.77 -12.56
N THR A 33 -2.73 -31.58 -11.25
CA THR A 33 -2.17 -30.43 -10.53
C THR A 33 -0.69 -30.64 -10.19
N LEU A 34 0.08 -29.57 -10.35
CA LEU A 34 1.53 -29.54 -10.20
C LEU A 34 1.94 -28.51 -9.14
N THR A 35 2.68 -28.97 -8.14
CA THR A 35 3.34 -28.11 -7.15
C THR A 35 4.85 -28.12 -7.37
N LEU A 36 5.41 -26.93 -7.62
CA LEU A 36 6.82 -26.74 -7.94
C LEU A 36 7.55 -26.12 -6.76
N LYS A 37 8.48 -26.87 -6.18
CA LYS A 37 9.39 -26.41 -5.13
C LYS A 37 10.78 -26.21 -5.73
N LEU A 38 11.08 -24.98 -6.13
CA LEU A 38 12.28 -24.58 -6.86
C LEU A 38 13.20 -23.69 -6.00
N TYR A 39 13.22 -23.91 -4.69
CA TYR A 39 13.85 -23.02 -3.73
C TYR A 39 15.34 -23.30 -3.52
N ASN A 40 16.09 -22.28 -3.10
CA ASN A 40 17.52 -22.38 -2.78
C ASN A 40 18.41 -22.94 -3.91
N ASN A 41 18.17 -22.51 -5.15
CA ASN A 41 19.02 -22.82 -6.30
C ASN A 41 19.81 -21.58 -6.77
N GLY A 42 20.63 -21.76 -7.81
CA GLY A 42 21.42 -20.71 -8.46
C GLY A 42 20.68 -19.90 -9.52
N PHE A 43 19.34 -19.90 -9.52
CA PHE A 43 18.57 -19.27 -10.59
C PHE A 43 18.86 -17.77 -10.67
N THR A 44 19.13 -17.27 -11.88
CA THR A 44 19.29 -15.86 -12.22
C THR A 44 18.07 -15.30 -12.95
N SER A 45 17.43 -16.13 -13.79
CA SER A 45 16.28 -15.73 -14.59
C SER A 45 15.32 -16.89 -14.88
N ILE A 46 14.02 -16.57 -14.97
CA ILE A 46 12.97 -17.49 -15.45
C ILE A 46 12.50 -16.99 -16.82
N GLN A 47 12.58 -17.84 -17.84
CA GLN A 47 12.22 -17.50 -19.21
C GLN A 47 10.68 -17.40 -19.40
N GLY A 48 10.26 -16.76 -20.49
CA GLY A 48 8.86 -16.73 -20.90
C GLY A 48 8.34 -18.15 -21.13
N HIS A 49 7.05 -18.40 -20.88
CA HIS A 49 6.45 -19.71 -21.10
C HIS A 49 7.15 -20.87 -20.37
N ALA A 50 7.91 -20.61 -19.30
CA ALA A 50 8.60 -21.63 -18.51
C ALA A 50 7.64 -22.70 -17.96
N PHE A 51 6.42 -22.30 -17.62
CA PHE A 51 5.38 -23.17 -17.07
C PHE A 51 4.26 -23.52 -18.08
N ASN A 52 4.54 -23.38 -19.37
CA ASN A 52 3.55 -23.62 -20.42
C ASN A 52 3.04 -25.08 -20.42
N GLY A 53 1.73 -25.25 -20.65
CA GLY A 53 1.07 -26.56 -20.71
C GLY A 53 0.99 -27.28 -19.36
N THR A 54 1.05 -26.55 -18.24
CA THR A 54 0.93 -27.11 -16.88
C THR A 54 -0.28 -26.56 -16.13
N LYS A 55 -0.84 -27.34 -15.20
CA LYS A 55 -1.83 -26.87 -14.22
C LYS A 55 -1.14 -26.67 -12.89
N LEU A 56 -0.88 -25.43 -12.51
CA LEU A 56 -0.11 -25.10 -11.32
C LEU A 56 -1.01 -24.95 -10.09
N ASP A 57 -0.62 -25.57 -8.99
CA ASP A 57 -1.16 -25.25 -7.67
C ASP A 57 -0.23 -24.26 -6.98
N ALA A 58 0.88 -24.72 -6.41
CA ALA A 58 1.86 -23.87 -5.73
C ALA A 58 3.21 -23.77 -6.45
N VAL A 59 3.81 -22.58 -6.46
CA VAL A 59 5.16 -22.33 -6.99
C VAL A 59 6.04 -21.63 -5.95
N TYR A 60 7.08 -22.31 -5.49
CA TYR A 60 8.06 -21.80 -4.54
C TYR A 60 9.38 -21.49 -5.24
N LEU A 61 9.71 -20.22 -5.34
CA LEU A 61 10.95 -19.66 -5.90
C LEU A 61 11.80 -18.98 -4.82
N ASN A 62 11.48 -19.20 -3.55
CA ASN A 62 12.15 -18.53 -2.45
C ASN A 62 13.62 -18.94 -2.27
N LYS A 63 14.39 -18.10 -1.59
CA LYS A 63 15.82 -18.27 -1.31
C LYS A 63 16.73 -18.34 -2.55
N ASN A 64 16.20 -18.10 -3.76
CA ASN A 64 17.01 -17.92 -4.96
C ASN A 64 17.59 -16.50 -4.98
N LYS A 65 18.70 -16.29 -4.26
CA LYS A 65 19.27 -14.94 -4.03
C LYS A 65 19.63 -14.19 -5.32
N PHE A 66 20.08 -14.92 -6.34
CA PHE A 66 20.52 -14.34 -7.62
C PHE A 66 19.39 -14.17 -8.63
N LEU A 67 18.16 -14.59 -8.30
CA LEU A 67 17.02 -14.48 -9.20
C LEU A 67 16.62 -13.00 -9.28
N THR A 68 16.83 -12.40 -10.45
CA THR A 68 16.60 -10.97 -10.68
C THR A 68 15.43 -10.71 -11.63
N ALA A 69 15.24 -11.58 -12.62
CA ALA A 69 14.24 -11.42 -13.66
C ALA A 69 13.31 -12.63 -13.76
N ILE A 70 12.01 -12.39 -13.66
CA ILE A 70 10.96 -13.32 -14.08
C ILE A 70 10.31 -12.70 -15.30
N ASP A 71 10.31 -13.41 -16.42
CA ASP A 71 9.69 -12.90 -17.64
C ASP A 71 8.19 -12.61 -17.43
N LYS A 72 7.70 -11.56 -18.10
CA LYS A 72 6.30 -11.10 -18.02
C LYS A 72 5.29 -12.17 -18.43
N ASP A 73 5.69 -13.08 -19.32
CA ASP A 73 4.88 -14.17 -19.85
C ASP A 73 5.36 -15.54 -19.29
N ALA A 74 6.08 -15.57 -18.16
CA ALA A 74 6.58 -16.82 -17.55
C ALA A 74 5.47 -17.85 -17.27
N PHE A 75 4.30 -17.38 -16.81
CA PHE A 75 3.09 -18.18 -16.59
C PHE A 75 2.15 -18.21 -17.82
N GLY A 76 2.57 -17.63 -18.95
CA GLY A 76 1.80 -17.66 -20.19
C GLY A 76 1.65 -19.08 -20.72
N GLY A 77 0.42 -19.51 -21.00
CA GLY A 77 0.13 -20.86 -21.50
C GLY A 77 0.01 -21.93 -20.42
N ALA A 78 0.09 -21.57 -19.13
CA ALA A 78 -0.38 -22.46 -18.07
C ALA A 78 -1.91 -22.62 -18.17
N TYR A 79 -2.42 -23.83 -18.01
CA TYR A 79 -3.86 -24.11 -18.08
C TYR A 79 -4.62 -23.54 -16.88
N SER A 80 -3.98 -23.47 -15.72
CA SER A 80 -4.53 -22.92 -14.48
C SER A 80 -3.42 -22.55 -13.48
N GLY A 81 -3.71 -21.61 -12.57
CA GLY A 81 -2.81 -21.22 -11.48
C GLY A 81 -1.67 -20.27 -11.89
N PRO A 82 -0.69 -20.03 -11.00
CA PRO A 82 -0.55 -20.62 -9.66
C PRO A 82 -1.55 -20.04 -8.63
N THR A 83 -1.98 -20.87 -7.68
CA THR A 83 -2.79 -20.46 -6.51
C THR A 83 -1.92 -19.83 -5.41
N LEU A 84 -0.68 -20.31 -5.25
CA LEU A 84 0.32 -19.77 -4.32
C LEU A 84 1.64 -19.48 -5.05
N LEU A 85 2.19 -18.28 -4.84
CA LEU A 85 3.50 -17.88 -5.35
C LEU A 85 4.37 -17.35 -4.21
N ASP A 86 5.49 -18.01 -3.96
CA ASP A 86 6.51 -17.57 -2.99
C ASP A 86 7.80 -17.16 -3.70
N VAL A 87 8.11 -15.86 -3.68
CA VAL A 87 9.35 -15.25 -4.21
C VAL A 87 10.18 -14.61 -3.09
N SER A 88 10.03 -15.08 -1.85
CA SER A 88 10.75 -14.54 -0.69
C SER A 88 12.26 -14.73 -0.76
N SER A 89 13.01 -13.76 -0.22
CA SER A 89 14.47 -13.75 -0.22
C SER A 89 15.09 -13.89 -1.63
N THR A 90 14.46 -13.27 -2.62
CA THR A 90 14.97 -13.15 -3.99
C THR A 90 15.31 -11.70 -4.33
N SER A 91 15.98 -11.47 -5.46
CA SER A 91 16.32 -10.13 -5.96
C SER A 91 15.44 -9.72 -7.15
N VAL A 92 14.22 -10.27 -7.23
CA VAL A 92 13.30 -10.03 -8.34
C VAL A 92 12.86 -8.57 -8.37
N THR A 93 12.88 -7.94 -9.56
CA THR A 93 12.51 -6.53 -9.72
C THR A 93 11.04 -6.30 -10.03
N ALA A 94 10.39 -7.28 -10.67
CA ALA A 94 8.99 -7.21 -11.07
C ALA A 94 8.35 -8.60 -11.10
N LEU A 95 7.07 -8.67 -10.78
CA LEU A 95 6.26 -9.88 -10.98
C LEU A 95 5.69 -9.93 -12.41
N PRO A 96 5.37 -11.13 -12.94
CA PRO A 96 4.72 -11.27 -14.23
C PRO A 96 3.40 -10.52 -14.31
N SER A 97 3.13 -9.89 -15.46
CA SER A 97 1.88 -9.14 -15.68
C SER A 97 0.71 -10.03 -16.09
N LYS A 98 0.98 -11.28 -16.54
CA LYS A 98 -0.02 -12.24 -17.01
C LYS A 98 0.12 -13.58 -16.29
N GLY A 99 -0.97 -14.32 -16.22
CA GLY A 99 -1.00 -15.67 -15.65
C GLY A 99 -1.01 -15.71 -14.12
N LEU A 100 -1.29 -14.59 -13.45
CA LEU A 100 -1.48 -14.53 -11.99
C LEU A 100 -2.97 -14.40 -11.57
N GLU A 101 -3.89 -14.55 -12.51
CA GLU A 101 -5.33 -14.29 -12.32
C GLU A 101 -5.95 -15.14 -11.20
N HIS A 102 -5.47 -16.38 -11.03
CA HIS A 102 -5.98 -17.34 -10.04
C HIS A 102 -5.21 -17.31 -8.71
N LEU A 103 -4.33 -16.33 -8.51
CA LEU A 103 -3.47 -16.26 -7.34
C LEU A 103 -4.28 -15.92 -6.08
N LYS A 104 -4.20 -16.79 -5.08
CA LYS A 104 -4.81 -16.61 -3.74
C LYS A 104 -3.78 -16.15 -2.71
N GLU A 105 -2.57 -16.69 -2.76
CA GLU A 105 -1.50 -16.38 -1.81
C GLU A 105 -0.24 -15.87 -2.50
N LEU A 106 0.22 -14.68 -2.11
CA LEU A 106 1.49 -14.10 -2.57
C LEU A 106 2.43 -13.89 -1.39
N ILE A 107 3.64 -14.46 -1.47
CA ILE A 107 4.68 -14.31 -0.45
C ILE A 107 5.92 -13.70 -1.10
N ALA A 108 6.29 -12.49 -0.69
CA ALA A 108 7.45 -11.73 -1.16
C ALA A 108 8.14 -11.02 0.02
N LYS A 109 8.51 -11.81 1.04
CA LYS A 109 9.29 -11.35 2.20
C LYS A 109 10.76 -11.19 1.84
N ASP A 110 11.43 -10.17 2.38
CA ASP A 110 12.84 -9.86 2.13
C ASP A 110 13.21 -9.67 0.65
N THR A 111 12.27 -9.17 -0.17
CA THR A 111 12.41 -8.92 -1.60
C THR A 111 12.42 -7.41 -1.86
N TRP A 112 13.44 -6.71 -1.37
CA TRP A 112 13.56 -5.24 -1.41
C TRP A 112 13.71 -4.64 -2.82
N THR A 113 14.10 -5.46 -3.80
CA THR A 113 14.20 -5.05 -5.21
C THR A 113 12.83 -4.93 -5.88
N LEU A 114 11.80 -5.59 -5.34
CA LEU A 114 10.44 -5.57 -5.87
C LEU A 114 9.76 -4.28 -5.44
N LYS A 115 9.94 -3.22 -6.22
CA LYS A 115 9.36 -1.90 -5.90
C LYS A 115 7.90 -1.76 -6.35
N LYS A 116 7.50 -2.45 -7.41
CA LYS A 116 6.18 -2.33 -8.03
C LYS A 116 5.49 -3.68 -8.13
N LEU A 117 4.18 -3.66 -7.87
CA LEU A 117 3.29 -4.80 -8.11
C LEU A 117 2.50 -4.55 -9.41
N PRO A 118 2.14 -5.61 -10.15
CA PRO A 118 1.26 -5.49 -11.30
C PRO A 118 -0.13 -4.99 -10.88
N LEU A 119 -0.84 -4.38 -11.83
CA LEU A 119 -2.14 -3.74 -11.61
C LEU A 119 -3.17 -4.73 -11.01
N SER A 120 -4.00 -4.20 -10.09
CA SER A 120 -4.90 -4.94 -9.19
C SER A 120 -5.91 -5.89 -9.83
N LEU A 121 -6.15 -5.83 -11.14
CA LEU A 121 -7.00 -6.78 -11.85
C LEU A 121 -6.45 -8.22 -11.82
N SER A 122 -5.13 -8.41 -11.76
CA SER A 122 -4.53 -9.74 -11.65
C SER A 122 -4.64 -10.37 -10.26
N PHE A 123 -5.10 -9.63 -9.25
CA PHE A 123 -5.17 -10.07 -7.85
C PHE A 123 -6.61 -10.09 -7.32
N LEU A 124 -7.60 -10.24 -8.20
CA LEU A 124 -9.02 -10.21 -7.84
C LEU A 124 -9.38 -11.25 -6.77
N HIS A 125 -8.72 -12.41 -6.80
CA HIS A 125 -8.95 -13.54 -5.90
C HIS A 125 -7.92 -13.68 -4.77
N LEU A 126 -7.06 -12.68 -4.57
CA LEU A 126 -5.99 -12.74 -3.57
C LEU A 126 -6.57 -12.66 -2.15
N THR A 127 -6.32 -13.69 -1.34
CA THR A 127 -6.76 -13.78 0.07
C THR A 127 -5.64 -13.46 1.03
N ARG A 128 -4.38 -13.72 0.67
CA ARG A 128 -3.23 -13.44 1.54
C ARG A 128 -2.04 -12.87 0.78
N ALA A 129 -1.47 -11.79 1.30
CA ALA A 129 -0.27 -11.16 0.77
C ALA A 129 0.74 -10.88 1.89
N ASP A 130 1.87 -11.56 1.87
CA ASP A 130 2.97 -11.35 2.80
C ASP A 130 4.12 -10.67 2.05
N LEU A 131 4.24 -9.36 2.15
CA LEU A 131 5.13 -8.51 1.35
C LEU A 131 6.26 -7.90 2.17
N SER A 132 7.22 -7.26 1.51
CA SER A 132 8.33 -6.56 2.16
C SER A 132 8.00 -5.11 2.52
N TYR A 133 7.28 -4.41 1.65
CA TYR A 133 6.95 -2.99 1.83
C TYR A 133 5.51 -2.81 2.35
N PRO A 134 5.28 -2.07 3.45
CA PRO A 134 3.93 -1.81 3.94
C PRO A 134 3.09 -0.95 2.98
N SER A 135 3.72 -0.14 2.12
CA SER A 135 3.04 0.67 1.10
C SER A 135 2.32 -0.18 0.04
N HIS A 136 2.78 -1.40 -0.23
CA HIS A 136 2.09 -2.31 -1.14
C HIS A 136 0.73 -2.74 -0.59
N CYS A 137 0.60 -2.90 0.72
CA CYS A 137 -0.67 -3.25 1.36
C CYS A 137 -1.74 -2.15 1.25
N CYS A 138 -1.34 -0.90 0.96
CA CYS A 138 -2.26 0.21 0.78
C CYS A 138 -3.15 0.06 -0.46
N ALA A 139 -2.61 -0.50 -1.56
CA ALA A 139 -3.37 -0.75 -2.78
C ALA A 139 -4.56 -1.69 -2.52
N PHE A 140 -4.34 -2.73 -1.74
CA PHE A 140 -5.37 -3.72 -1.41
C PHE A 140 -6.40 -3.19 -0.40
N LYS A 141 -6.01 -2.29 0.51
CA LYS A 141 -6.94 -1.63 1.45
C LYS A 141 -8.00 -0.79 0.71
N ASN A 142 -7.61 -0.08 -0.35
CA ASN A 142 -8.54 0.71 -1.15
C ASN A 142 -9.52 -0.18 -1.93
N GLN A 143 -9.06 -1.30 -2.47
CA GLN A 143 -9.92 -2.29 -3.13
C GLN A 143 -10.95 -2.89 -2.17
N LYS A 144 -10.57 -3.17 -0.91
CA LYS A 144 -11.50 -3.60 0.15
C LYS A 144 -12.60 -2.56 0.41
N LYS A 145 -12.26 -1.27 0.45
CA LYS A 145 -13.23 -0.18 0.65
C LYS A 145 -14.27 -0.14 -0.47
N ILE A 146 -13.84 -0.28 -1.73
CA ILE A 146 -14.73 -0.30 -2.90
C ILE A 146 -15.60 -1.56 -2.90
N ARG A 147 -15.02 -2.74 -2.67
CA ARG A 147 -15.76 -4.01 -2.60
C ARG A 147 -16.81 -3.99 -1.50
N GLY A 148 -16.47 -3.49 -0.31
CA GLY A 148 -17.41 -3.37 0.81
C GLY A 148 -18.56 -2.41 0.53
N ILE A 149 -18.34 -1.31 -0.21
CA ILE A 149 -19.41 -0.40 -0.63
C ILE A 149 -20.33 -1.07 -1.66
N LEU A 150 -19.75 -1.76 -2.66
CA LEU A 150 -20.50 -2.47 -3.68
C LEU A 150 -21.34 -3.61 -3.07
N GLU A 151 -20.74 -4.39 -2.17
CA GLU A 151 -21.41 -5.47 -1.44
C GLU A 151 -22.53 -4.94 -0.52
N ALA A 152 -22.30 -3.83 0.18
CA ALA A 152 -23.35 -3.19 0.97
C ALA A 152 -24.53 -2.74 0.10
N LEU A 153 -24.28 -2.24 -1.12
CA LEU A 153 -25.34 -1.88 -2.06
C LEU A 153 -26.11 -3.11 -2.58
N MET A 154 -25.40 -4.18 -2.94
CA MET A 154 -26.00 -5.41 -3.50
C MET A 154 -26.76 -6.23 -2.44
N CYS A 155 -26.22 -6.35 -1.23
CA CYS A 155 -26.85 -7.10 -0.14
C CYS A 155 -28.05 -6.32 0.45
N ASN A 156 -28.06 -4.98 0.39
CA ASN A 156 -29.21 -4.18 0.84
C ASN A 156 -30.44 -4.34 -0.09
N GLU A 157 -30.23 -4.41 -1.42
CA GLU A 157 -31.28 -4.71 -2.41
C GLU A 157 -31.91 -6.10 -2.18
N SER A 158 -31.08 -7.09 -1.82
CA SER A 158 -31.54 -8.47 -1.60
C SER A 158 -32.45 -8.61 -0.36
N SER A 159 -32.24 -7.78 0.67
CA SER A 159 -33.09 -7.74 1.86
C SER A 159 -34.51 -7.23 1.57
N ILE A 160 -34.67 -6.30 0.60
CA ILE A 160 -35.97 -5.77 0.18
C ILE A 160 -36.73 -6.79 -0.69
N ARG A 161 -36.04 -7.55 -1.56
CA ARG A 161 -36.67 -8.62 -2.37
C ARG A 161 -37.18 -9.77 -1.50
N ASN A 162 -36.44 -10.15 -0.46
CA ASN A 162 -36.87 -11.17 0.50
C ASN A 162 -38.10 -10.75 1.32
N LEU A 163 -38.29 -9.44 1.55
CA LEU A 163 -39.50 -8.92 2.19
C LEU A 163 -40.73 -8.90 1.24
N ARG A 164 -40.52 -8.72 -0.08
CA ARG A 164 -41.59 -8.80 -1.09
C ARG A 164 -42.04 -10.25 -1.34
N GLN A 165 -41.12 -11.22 -1.39
CA GLN A 165 -41.50 -12.63 -1.53
C GLN A 165 -42.23 -13.18 -0.31
N ARG A 166 -41.83 -12.78 0.92
CA ARG A 166 -42.56 -13.19 2.15
C ARG A 166 -44.00 -12.66 2.23
N LYS A 167 -44.32 -11.54 1.57
CA LYS A 167 -45.70 -11.03 1.50
C LYS A 167 -46.58 -11.71 0.44
N SER A 168 -46.00 -12.39 -0.55
CA SER A 168 -46.76 -13.05 -1.62
C SER A 168 -47.08 -14.53 -1.38
N VAL A 169 -46.55 -15.16 -0.31
CA VAL A 169 -46.77 -16.59 -0.02
C VAL A 169 -47.79 -16.84 1.12
N ASN A 170 -48.38 -15.80 1.71
CA ASN A 170 -49.35 -15.95 2.82
C ASN A 170 -50.84 -15.92 2.40
N VAL A 171 -51.19 -16.18 1.13
CA VAL A 171 -52.60 -16.13 0.64
C VAL A 171 -53.16 -17.50 0.23
N LEU A 172 -52.48 -18.63 0.46
CA LEU A 172 -53.08 -19.93 0.11
C LEU A 172 -52.72 -21.08 1.06
N ARG A 173 -53.39 -21.16 2.22
CA ARG A 173 -53.87 -22.44 2.79
C ARG A 173 -54.87 -22.22 3.93
N GLY A 174 -56.08 -22.78 3.75
CA GLY A 174 -57.08 -22.98 4.80
C GLY A 174 -56.77 -24.18 5.72
N PRO A 175 -57.72 -24.64 6.54
CA PRO A 175 -57.68 -24.41 7.99
C PRO A 175 -57.36 -25.65 8.84
N THR A 176 -57.13 -25.38 10.13
CA THR A 176 -57.25 -26.26 11.32
C THR A 176 -56.18 -27.35 11.52
N TYR A 177 -55.38 -27.23 12.60
CA TYR A 177 -55.48 -27.97 13.87
C TYR A 177 -54.58 -27.29 14.93
N GLN A 178 -55.10 -27.19 16.15
CA GLN A 178 -54.50 -26.57 17.35
C GLN A 178 -53.40 -27.44 17.95
N GLU A 179 -52.35 -26.84 18.56
CA GLU A 179 -51.94 -27.18 19.95
C GLU A 179 -50.89 -26.21 20.55
N TYR A 180 -51.35 -25.46 21.57
CA TYR A 180 -50.71 -24.82 22.75
C TYR A 180 -49.39 -24.03 22.67
N GLU A 181 -49.52 -22.70 22.88
CA GLU A 181 -48.57 -21.85 23.61
C GLU A 181 -48.81 -22.00 25.12
N GLU A 182 -47.73 -22.14 25.91
CA GLU A 182 -47.72 -21.80 27.33
C GLU A 182 -47.03 -20.45 27.51
N ASP A 183 -47.81 -19.54 28.06
CA ASP A 183 -47.59 -18.13 28.30
C ASP A 183 -46.99 -17.91 29.70
N LEU A 184 -46.09 -16.92 29.85
CA LEU A 184 -45.87 -16.24 31.13
C LEU A 184 -45.06 -14.95 30.96
N GLY A 185 -45.78 -13.83 30.84
CA GLY A 185 -45.54 -12.65 31.70
C GLY A 185 -44.94 -11.40 31.07
N ASP A 186 -45.80 -10.56 30.46
CA ASP A 186 -46.17 -9.19 30.90
C ASP A 186 -45.04 -8.30 31.54
N ASN A 187 -44.83 -7.00 31.27
CA ASN A 187 -45.73 -5.96 30.81
C ASN A 187 -44.93 -4.64 30.56
N SER A 188 -45.18 -3.92 29.46
CA SER A 188 -45.26 -2.43 29.44
C SER A 188 -45.52 -1.88 28.02
N VAL A 189 -46.82 -1.63 27.76
CA VAL A 189 -47.43 -0.44 27.13
C VAL A 189 -46.42 0.66 26.72
N GLY A 190 -46.34 1.20 25.51
CA GLY A 190 -47.32 1.38 24.44
C GLY A 190 -47.38 2.87 24.08
N TYR A 191 -47.09 3.25 22.83
CA TYR A 191 -47.72 4.38 22.10
C TYR A 191 -47.29 4.34 20.61
N LYS A 192 -48.23 3.96 19.74
CA LYS A 192 -48.36 4.39 18.32
C LYS A 192 -48.90 5.83 18.33
N GLN A 193 -48.75 6.71 17.35
CA GLN A 193 -48.10 6.82 16.04
C GLN A 193 -48.36 8.26 15.55
N ASN A 194 -47.64 8.70 14.50
CA ASN A 194 -47.91 9.79 13.52
C ASN A 194 -46.69 10.74 13.43
N SER A 195 -46.12 11.08 12.28
CA SER A 195 -46.71 11.26 10.95
C SER A 195 -45.65 11.51 9.87
N LYS A 196 -46.02 11.12 8.63
CA LYS A 196 -45.70 11.77 7.33
C LYS A 196 -44.24 11.89 6.88
N PHE A 197 -43.83 10.96 6.01
CA PHE A 197 -42.82 11.23 4.98
C PHE A 197 -43.54 11.45 3.63
N GLN A 198 -43.13 12.49 2.93
CA GLN A 198 -43.77 13.03 1.73
C GLN A 198 -43.00 12.51 0.50
N GLU A 199 -43.70 11.83 -0.42
CA GLU A 199 -43.27 11.55 -1.81
C GLU A 199 -43.15 12.88 -2.57
N SER A 200 -42.33 13.14 -3.60
CA SER A 200 -41.72 12.40 -4.74
C SER A 200 -40.81 13.43 -5.49
N PRO A 201 -40.25 13.27 -6.72
CA PRO A 201 -39.91 12.08 -7.53
C PRO A 201 -38.49 12.16 -8.21
N SER A 202 -38.16 11.13 -9.02
CA SER A 202 -37.38 11.21 -10.28
C SER A 202 -35.96 10.63 -10.32
N ASN A 203 -35.91 9.42 -10.90
CA ASN A 203 -35.03 8.96 -11.99
C ASN A 203 -33.59 9.49 -12.09
N SER A 204 -32.65 8.59 -11.82
CA SER A 204 -31.37 8.53 -12.51
C SER A 204 -31.12 7.09 -12.95
N HIS A 205 -31.61 6.74 -14.13
CA HIS A 205 -31.17 5.53 -14.84
C HIS A 205 -29.75 5.79 -15.36
N TYR A 206 -28.77 5.03 -14.89
CA TYR A 206 -27.51 4.86 -15.61
C TYR A 206 -27.53 3.47 -16.26
N TYR A 207 -27.53 3.44 -17.59
CA TYR A 207 -27.18 2.27 -18.38
C TYR A 207 -25.76 2.50 -18.90
N VAL A 208 -24.87 1.53 -18.69
CA VAL A 208 -23.59 1.46 -19.40
C VAL A 208 -23.71 0.27 -20.34
N PHE A 209 -23.88 0.58 -21.63
CA PHE A 209 -23.74 -0.37 -22.74
C PHE A 209 -22.29 -0.34 -23.22
N PHE A 210 -21.72 -1.52 -23.48
CA PHE A 210 -20.64 -1.68 -24.44
C PHE A 210 -21.25 -2.32 -25.69
N GLU A 211 -21.21 -1.60 -26.81
CA GLU A 211 -21.52 -2.11 -28.16
C GLU A 211 -20.32 -2.93 -28.66
N GLU A 212 -20.57 -4.19 -29.03
CA GLU A 212 -19.79 -4.90 -30.03
C GLU A 212 -20.62 -4.88 -31.32
N GLN A 213 -20.03 -4.34 -32.38
CA GLN A 213 -20.61 -4.29 -33.71
C GLN A 213 -19.95 -5.39 -34.55
N GLU A 214 -20.74 -6.35 -35.04
CA GLU A 214 -20.76 -6.73 -36.46
C GLU A 214 -21.98 -7.61 -36.79
N GLU A 215 -22.40 -7.48 -38.04
CA GLU A 215 -23.65 -7.87 -38.72
C GLU A 215 -23.87 -9.42 -38.69
N GLU A 216 -25.06 -10.04 -38.87
CA GLU A 216 -26.12 -9.79 -39.84
C GLU A 216 -27.34 -10.73 -39.55
N ILE A 217 -28.55 -10.17 -39.59
CA ILE A 217 -29.90 -10.72 -39.94
C ILE A 217 -30.46 -11.99 -39.25
N ILE A 218 -31.51 -11.77 -38.45
CA ILE A 218 -32.47 -12.76 -37.92
C ILE A 218 -33.56 -13.06 -38.97
N GLY A 219 -33.86 -14.34 -39.17
CA GLY A 219 -35.09 -14.82 -39.81
C GLY A 219 -35.87 -15.76 -38.89
N PHE A 220 -37.04 -15.32 -38.42
CA PHE A 220 -38.00 -16.03 -37.56
C PHE A 220 -38.73 -17.18 -38.28
N GLY A 221 -39.00 -18.31 -37.60
CA GLY A 221 -40.03 -19.27 -38.05
C GLY A 221 -40.02 -20.68 -37.42
N GLN A 222 -40.88 -20.84 -36.39
CA GLN A 222 -41.77 -22.00 -36.12
C GLN A 222 -41.26 -23.42 -35.72
N GLU A 223 -41.91 -23.88 -34.65
CA GLU A 223 -42.41 -25.24 -34.30
C GLU A 223 -41.64 -26.17 -33.35
N LEU A 224 -42.44 -26.64 -32.39
CA LEU A 224 -42.15 -27.57 -31.31
C LEU A 224 -41.67 -28.93 -31.80
N LYS A 225 -40.63 -29.46 -31.14
CA LYS A 225 -40.53 -30.89 -30.80
C LYS A 225 -39.50 -31.08 -29.68
N ASN A 226 -39.96 -31.51 -28.51
CA ASN A 226 -39.17 -32.35 -27.62
C ASN A 226 -39.44 -33.79 -28.04
N PRO A 227 -38.40 -34.61 -28.27
CA PRO A 227 -38.06 -35.58 -27.23
C PRO A 227 -36.54 -35.77 -27.03
N GLN A 228 -36.23 -36.23 -25.82
CA GLN A 228 -34.98 -36.85 -25.34
C GLN A 228 -34.26 -37.63 -26.46
N GLU A 229 -32.94 -37.59 -26.61
CA GLU A 229 -31.94 -38.11 -25.66
C GLU A 229 -30.53 -37.71 -26.14
N GLU A 230 -29.55 -37.68 -25.21
CA GLU A 230 -28.09 -37.71 -25.43
C GLU A 230 -27.37 -36.46 -25.99
N THR A 231 -27.03 -35.49 -25.12
CA THR A 231 -25.63 -35.03 -24.92
C THR A 231 -25.57 -34.16 -23.66
N LEU A 232 -25.08 -34.69 -22.53
CA LEU A 232 -24.85 -33.91 -21.32
C LEU A 232 -23.46 -33.27 -21.43
N GLN A 233 -23.34 -32.23 -22.26
CA GLN A 233 -22.23 -31.28 -22.13
C GLN A 233 -22.58 -30.34 -20.98
N ALA A 234 -21.89 -30.53 -19.85
CA ALA A 234 -21.95 -29.62 -18.72
C ALA A 234 -21.55 -28.21 -19.18
N PHE A 235 -22.55 -27.35 -19.34
CA PHE A 235 -22.35 -25.91 -19.41
C PHE A 235 -21.93 -25.45 -18.01
N ASP A 236 -20.63 -25.37 -17.77
CA ASP A 236 -20.07 -24.74 -16.57
C ASP A 236 -20.17 -23.22 -16.75
N SER A 237 -21.38 -22.68 -16.49
CA SER A 237 -21.56 -21.24 -16.37
C SER A 237 -21.11 -20.83 -14.98
N HIS A 238 -19.88 -20.32 -14.91
CA HIS A 238 -19.30 -19.69 -13.73
C HIS A 238 -20.05 -18.37 -13.43
N TYR A 239 -21.25 -18.47 -12.86
CA TYR A 239 -21.90 -17.35 -12.20
C TYR A 239 -21.30 -17.22 -10.80
N ASP A 240 -20.38 -16.27 -10.65
CA ASP A 240 -19.87 -15.83 -9.35
C ASP A 240 -21.01 -15.16 -8.57
N TYR A 241 -21.80 -15.97 -7.87
CA TYR A 241 -22.76 -15.48 -6.88
C TYR A 241 -21.96 -15.04 -5.66
N THR A 242 -21.77 -13.73 -5.47
CA THR A 242 -21.30 -13.20 -4.19
C THR A 242 -22.31 -13.55 -3.10
N VAL A 243 -22.01 -14.59 -2.31
CA VAL A 243 -22.76 -14.99 -1.13
C VAL A 243 -22.46 -13.96 -0.03
N CYS A 244 -23.45 -13.14 0.33
CA CYS A 244 -23.34 -12.24 1.47
C CYS A 244 -23.18 -13.09 2.75
N GLY A 245 -21.96 -13.25 3.26
CA GLY A 245 -21.77 -13.92 4.54
C GLY A 245 -20.49 -14.71 4.80
N ASP A 246 -19.51 -14.76 3.91
CA ASP A 246 -18.17 -15.26 4.27
C ASP A 246 -17.13 -14.72 3.27
N ASN A 247 -16.68 -13.49 3.51
CA ASN A 247 -15.43 -13.06 2.91
C ASN A 247 -14.30 -13.52 3.81
N GLU A 248 -13.46 -14.45 3.34
CA GLU A 248 -12.08 -14.51 3.83
C GLU A 248 -11.50 -13.10 3.62
N ASP A 249 -11.33 -12.38 4.73
CA ASP A 249 -10.76 -11.06 4.72
C ASP A 249 -9.37 -11.14 4.09
N MET A 250 -9.12 -10.35 3.03
CA MET A 250 -7.79 -10.29 2.43
C MET A 250 -6.78 -9.80 3.47
N VAL A 251 -5.85 -10.66 3.88
CA VAL A 251 -4.84 -10.37 4.89
C VAL A 251 -3.56 -9.94 4.21
N CYS A 252 -3.16 -8.68 4.38
CA CYS A 252 -1.87 -8.16 3.91
C CYS A 252 -0.93 -7.83 5.08
N THR A 253 0.31 -8.30 4.99
CA THR A 253 1.38 -8.01 5.96
C THR A 253 2.63 -7.48 5.24
N PRO A 254 3.37 -6.51 5.82
CA PRO A 254 3.13 -5.77 7.05
C PRO A 254 2.03 -4.70 6.91
N LYS A 255 1.31 -4.42 8.00
CA LYS A 255 0.29 -3.36 8.03
C LYS A 255 0.94 -1.98 7.96
N SER A 256 0.27 -1.03 7.30
CA SER A 256 0.67 0.38 7.31
C SER A 256 0.67 0.93 8.74
N ASP A 257 1.75 1.57 9.16
CA ASP A 257 1.94 2.16 10.49
C ASP A 257 1.90 3.71 10.40
N GLU A 258 1.89 4.41 11.54
CA GLU A 258 1.90 5.88 11.60
C GLU A 258 3.10 6.51 10.87
N PHE A 259 4.23 5.79 10.83
CA PHE A 259 5.44 6.21 10.10
C PHE A 259 5.40 5.92 8.59
N ASN A 260 4.49 5.04 8.14
CA ASN A 260 4.32 4.72 6.72
C ASN A 260 2.83 4.73 6.32
N PRO A 261 2.19 5.92 6.32
CA PRO A 261 0.80 6.08 5.96
C PRO A 261 0.54 5.82 4.47
N CYS A 262 -0.70 5.45 4.13
CA CYS A 262 -1.09 5.12 2.76
C CYS A 262 -1.44 6.33 1.89
N GLU A 263 -2.17 7.30 2.45
CA GLU A 263 -2.79 8.37 1.68
C GLU A 263 -1.90 9.61 1.64
N ASP A 264 -1.43 10.08 2.80
CA ASP A 264 -0.67 11.33 2.90
C ASP A 264 0.40 11.25 4.00
N ILE A 265 1.53 11.95 3.77
CA ILE A 265 2.63 12.08 4.75
C ILE A 265 2.11 12.81 6.00
N MET A 266 1.31 13.86 5.79
CA MET A 266 0.60 14.56 6.84
C MET A 266 -0.89 14.21 6.78
N GLY A 267 -1.32 13.26 7.61
CA GLY A 267 -2.69 12.72 7.59
C GLY A 267 -3.80 13.75 7.87
N TYR A 268 -3.49 14.91 8.46
CA TYR A 268 -4.47 15.93 8.80
C TYR A 268 -4.31 17.21 7.96
N LYS A 269 -5.42 17.68 7.38
CA LYS A 269 -5.47 18.96 6.64
C LYS A 269 -5.01 20.16 7.48
N PHE A 270 -5.36 20.19 8.78
CA PHE A 270 -4.92 21.25 9.68
C PHE A 270 -3.39 21.27 9.85
N LEU A 271 -2.76 20.10 9.99
CA LEU A 271 -1.31 19.99 10.13
C LEU A 271 -0.59 20.56 8.91
N ARG A 272 -1.09 20.29 7.70
CA ARG A 272 -0.52 20.85 6.45
C ARG A 272 -0.53 22.36 6.44
N ILE A 273 -1.66 22.97 6.82
CA ILE A 273 -1.79 24.45 6.88
C ILE A 273 -0.78 25.02 7.87
N VAL A 274 -0.64 24.41 9.05
CA VAL A 274 0.32 24.84 10.08
C VAL A 274 1.76 24.71 9.60
N VAL A 275 2.13 23.59 8.98
CA VAL A 275 3.51 23.36 8.52
C VAL A 275 3.89 24.33 7.40
N TRP A 276 2.99 24.61 6.46
CA TRP A 276 3.21 25.64 5.44
C TRP A 276 3.43 27.03 6.06
N PHE A 277 2.62 27.40 7.05
CA PHE A 277 2.78 28.68 7.75
C PHE A 277 4.08 28.76 8.54
N VAL A 278 4.39 27.73 9.33
CA VAL A 278 5.61 27.67 10.16
C VAL A 278 6.87 27.64 9.29
N SER A 279 6.89 26.86 8.22
CA SER A 279 8.04 26.77 7.31
C SER A 279 8.31 28.11 6.62
N LEU A 280 7.29 28.79 6.12
CA LEU A 280 7.44 30.11 5.49
C LEU A 280 7.93 31.17 6.48
N LEU A 281 7.37 31.19 7.70
CA LEU A 281 7.83 32.09 8.76
C LEU A 281 9.26 31.80 9.19
N ALA A 282 9.63 30.53 9.34
CA ALA A 282 10.99 30.12 9.70
C ALA A 282 11.99 30.53 8.60
N LEU A 283 11.65 30.36 7.33
CA LEU A 283 12.51 30.77 6.23
C LEU A 283 12.66 32.29 6.14
N LEU A 284 11.54 33.01 6.00
CA LEU A 284 11.57 34.47 5.83
C LEU A 284 12.10 35.19 7.07
N GLY A 285 11.68 34.75 8.26
CA GLY A 285 12.10 35.33 9.52
C GLY A 285 13.60 35.17 9.75
N ASN A 286 14.14 33.97 9.57
CA ASN A 286 15.56 33.73 9.78
C ASN A 286 16.44 34.33 8.67
N ILE A 287 15.98 34.33 7.41
CA ILE A 287 16.67 35.06 6.33
C ILE A 287 16.74 36.56 6.66
N PHE A 288 15.64 37.15 7.13
CA PHE A 288 15.61 38.56 7.51
C PHE A 288 16.54 38.87 8.68
N VAL A 289 16.57 38.01 9.71
CA VAL A 289 17.51 38.12 10.83
C VAL A 289 18.96 38.03 10.35
N LEU A 290 19.28 37.04 9.51
CA LEU A 290 20.62 36.90 8.91
C LEU A 290 20.99 38.13 8.07
N PHE A 291 20.07 38.63 7.24
CA PHE A 291 20.27 39.80 6.41
C PHE A 291 20.59 41.05 7.26
N ILE A 292 19.81 41.32 8.30
CA ILE A 292 20.06 42.45 9.20
C ILE A 292 21.40 42.29 9.91
N LEU A 293 21.69 41.12 10.47
CA LEU A 293 22.89 40.91 11.27
C LEU A 293 24.18 40.94 10.42
N LEU A 294 24.11 40.51 9.16
CA LEU A 294 25.25 40.53 8.24
C LEU A 294 25.43 41.89 7.54
N THR A 295 24.36 42.61 7.24
CA THR A 295 24.41 43.94 6.57
C THR A 295 24.68 45.09 7.55
N SER A 296 24.48 44.83 8.85
CA SER A 296 24.74 45.80 9.91
C SER A 296 26.22 46.22 9.96
N HIS A 297 26.49 47.51 9.72
CA HIS A 297 27.84 48.12 9.82
C HIS A 297 28.39 48.17 11.26
N TYR A 298 27.66 47.65 12.25
CA TYR A 298 28.09 47.60 13.63
C TYR A 298 29.09 46.45 13.85
N LYS A 299 30.02 46.62 14.80
CA LYS A 299 31.01 45.57 15.13
C LYS A 299 30.31 44.25 15.51
N LEU A 300 30.76 43.14 14.92
CA LEU A 300 30.32 41.78 15.28
C LEU A 300 30.75 41.47 16.71
N THR A 301 29.79 41.46 17.62
CA THR A 301 29.98 40.99 19.00
C THR A 301 29.78 39.48 19.06
N VAL A 302 30.35 38.82 20.07
CA VAL A 302 30.21 37.35 20.25
C VAL A 302 28.74 36.91 20.28
N PRO A 303 27.82 37.57 21.02
CA PRO A 303 26.41 37.17 21.02
C PRO A 303 25.74 37.34 19.66
N ARG A 304 26.09 38.38 18.88
CA ARG A 304 25.54 38.57 17.52
C ARG A 304 26.02 37.49 16.57
N PHE A 305 27.28 37.10 16.66
CA PHE A 305 27.82 35.97 15.89
C PHE A 305 27.10 34.66 16.22
N LEU A 306 26.85 34.37 17.50
CA LEU A 306 26.11 33.17 17.90
C LEU A 306 24.64 33.22 17.46
N MET A 307 23.99 34.39 17.54
CA MET A 307 22.63 34.58 17.00
C MET A 307 22.57 34.35 15.48
N CYS A 308 23.61 34.72 14.71
CA CYS A 308 23.67 34.36 13.29
C CYS A 308 23.72 32.85 13.06
N ASN A 309 24.50 32.11 13.86
CA ASN A 309 24.57 30.65 13.73
C ASN A 309 23.23 29.99 14.08
N LEU A 310 22.53 30.50 15.10
CA LEU A 310 21.20 30.02 15.47
C LEU A 310 20.17 30.29 14.36
N ALA A 311 20.15 31.51 13.83
CA ALA A 311 19.28 31.86 12.71
C ALA A 311 19.57 31.02 11.45
N PHE A 312 20.84 30.68 11.20
CA PHE A 312 21.19 29.77 10.11
C PHE A 312 20.65 28.35 10.34
N ALA A 313 20.79 27.82 11.57
CA ALA A 313 20.25 26.50 11.90
C ALA A 313 18.72 26.47 11.79
N ASP A 314 18.03 27.49 12.29
CA ASP A 314 16.56 27.59 12.18
C ASP A 314 16.10 27.79 10.73
N PHE A 315 16.90 28.47 9.89
CA PHE A 315 16.68 28.53 8.44
C PHE A 315 16.79 27.14 7.79
N CYS A 316 17.82 26.35 8.14
CA CYS A 316 17.96 24.97 7.65
C CYS A 316 16.79 24.07 8.10
N MET A 317 16.29 24.23 9.34
CA MET A 317 15.06 23.57 9.77
C MET A 317 13.84 24.00 8.95
N GLY A 318 13.74 25.29 8.60
CA GLY A 318 12.71 25.81 7.69
C GLY A 318 12.77 25.17 6.30
N VAL A 319 13.97 24.98 5.74
CA VAL A 319 14.17 24.29 4.45
C VAL A 319 13.71 22.83 4.54
N TYR A 320 14.05 22.13 5.62
CA TYR A 320 13.58 20.77 5.87
C TYR A 320 12.04 20.68 5.90
N LEU A 321 11.38 21.55 6.68
CA LEU A 321 9.91 21.55 6.78
C LEU A 321 9.27 21.90 5.43
N LEU A 322 9.84 22.84 4.68
CA LEU A 322 9.36 23.18 3.34
C LEU A 322 9.52 22.02 2.35
N LEU A 323 10.63 21.28 2.42
CA LEU A 323 10.87 20.11 1.59
C LEU A 323 9.81 19.03 1.85
N ILE A 324 9.54 18.70 3.12
CA ILE A 324 8.49 17.73 3.48
C ILE A 324 7.11 18.22 3.02
N ALA A 325 6.80 19.50 3.23
CA ALA A 325 5.52 20.08 2.80
C ALA A 325 5.36 20.09 1.27
N SER A 326 6.45 20.27 0.53
CA SER A 326 6.45 20.23 -0.94
C SER A 326 6.22 18.81 -1.46
N VAL A 327 6.84 17.80 -0.85
CA VAL A 327 6.61 16.39 -1.20
C VAL A 327 5.18 15.98 -0.87
N ASP A 328 4.66 16.38 0.29
CA ASP A 328 3.26 16.10 0.68
C ASP A 328 2.25 16.69 -0.32
N LEU A 329 2.48 17.90 -0.83
CA LEU A 329 1.67 18.47 -1.92
C LEU A 329 1.81 17.71 -3.23
N TYR A 330 3.03 17.31 -3.59
CA TYR A 330 3.30 16.61 -4.85
C TYR A 330 2.64 15.23 -4.88
N THR A 331 2.66 14.51 -3.76
CA THR A 331 2.12 13.14 -3.64
C THR A 331 0.71 13.10 -3.07
N HIS A 332 -0.04 14.20 -3.15
CA HIS A 332 -1.36 14.32 -2.51
C HIS A 332 -2.25 13.11 -2.80
N SER A 333 -2.78 12.46 -1.75
CA SER A 333 -3.66 11.28 -1.79
C SER A 333 -3.10 10.00 -2.44
N GLU A 334 -1.90 10.03 -3.02
CA GLU A 334 -1.27 8.89 -3.70
C GLU A 334 0.16 8.63 -3.18
N TYR A 335 0.44 8.98 -1.92
CA TYR A 335 1.78 8.81 -1.35
C TYR A 335 2.28 7.37 -1.45
N TYR A 336 1.43 6.36 -1.28
CA TYR A 336 1.82 4.95 -1.38
C TYR A 336 2.52 4.57 -2.71
N ASN A 337 2.21 5.24 -3.82
CA ASN A 337 2.84 4.99 -5.13
C ASN A 337 4.29 5.51 -5.19
N TYR A 338 4.58 6.59 -4.46
CA TYR A 338 5.88 7.26 -4.45
C TYR A 338 6.69 6.97 -3.18
N ALA A 339 6.09 6.36 -2.16
CA ALA A 339 6.70 6.13 -0.86
C ALA A 339 8.01 5.33 -0.95
N ILE A 340 8.04 4.27 -1.76
CA ILE A 340 9.23 3.42 -1.92
C ILE A 340 10.35 4.20 -2.62
N ASP A 341 10.02 4.98 -3.64
CA ASP A 341 11.00 5.80 -4.37
C ASP A 341 11.48 6.99 -3.51
N TRP A 342 10.64 7.53 -2.63
CA TRP A 342 11.00 8.55 -1.66
C TRP A 342 11.98 8.01 -0.61
N GLN A 343 11.64 6.88 0.04
CA GLN A 343 12.45 6.27 1.09
C GLN A 343 13.78 5.72 0.59
N THR A 344 13.78 5.10 -0.61
CA THR A 344 15.02 4.58 -1.23
C THR A 344 15.77 5.63 -2.04
N GLY A 345 15.16 6.80 -2.25
CA GLY A 345 15.70 7.88 -3.06
C GLY A 345 16.60 8.86 -2.29
N PRO A 346 17.25 9.79 -3.01
CA PRO A 346 18.10 10.80 -2.41
C PRO A 346 17.30 11.83 -1.58
N GLY A 347 15.99 11.93 -1.79
CA GLY A 347 15.10 12.86 -1.08
C GLY A 347 15.05 12.58 0.42
N CYS A 348 14.86 11.31 0.81
CA CYS A 348 14.88 10.91 2.21
C CYS A 348 16.23 11.18 2.88
N ASN A 349 17.35 10.85 2.22
CA ASN A 349 18.68 11.13 2.74
C ASN A 349 18.93 12.65 2.91
N THR A 350 18.52 13.46 1.95
CA THR A 350 18.65 14.93 2.02
C THR A 350 17.81 15.50 3.16
N ALA A 351 16.57 15.02 3.34
CA ALA A 351 15.71 15.40 4.44
C ALA A 351 16.31 15.03 5.80
N GLY A 352 16.85 13.80 5.91
CA GLY A 352 17.58 13.30 7.07
C GLY A 352 18.79 14.17 7.43
N PHE A 353 19.60 14.51 6.44
CA PHE A 353 20.74 15.42 6.63
C PHE A 353 20.30 16.77 7.20
N PHE A 354 19.33 17.44 6.57
CA PHE A 354 18.91 18.77 7.04
C PHE A 354 18.29 18.73 8.45
N THR A 355 17.47 17.72 8.77
CA THR A 355 16.83 17.65 10.09
C THR A 355 17.84 17.38 11.21
N VAL A 356 18.79 16.46 11.01
CA VAL A 356 19.83 16.16 12.01
C VAL A 356 20.80 17.33 12.12
N PHE A 357 21.33 17.82 10.99
CA PHE A 357 22.29 18.91 10.99
C PHE A 357 21.75 20.16 11.69
N ALA A 358 20.51 20.55 11.37
CA ALA A 358 19.95 21.79 11.87
C ALA A 358 19.50 21.69 13.33
N SER A 359 18.94 20.55 13.77
CA SER A 359 18.59 20.35 15.18
C SER A 359 19.84 20.30 16.07
N GLU A 360 20.87 19.56 15.69
CA GLU A 360 22.13 19.47 16.43
C GLU A 360 22.87 20.81 16.46
N LEU A 361 22.92 21.53 15.33
CA LEU A 361 23.55 22.85 15.29
C LEU A 361 22.79 23.87 16.15
N SER A 362 21.46 23.84 16.19
CA SER A 362 20.66 24.70 17.07
C SER A 362 20.91 24.40 18.54
N VAL A 363 20.91 23.12 18.94
CA VAL A 363 21.21 22.71 20.32
C VAL A 363 22.63 23.12 20.72
N TYR A 364 23.62 22.82 19.88
CA TYR A 364 25.00 23.23 20.12
C TYR A 364 25.13 24.75 20.25
N THR A 365 24.54 25.51 19.33
CA THR A 365 24.59 26.97 19.37
C THR A 365 23.93 27.53 20.62
N LEU A 366 22.76 27.01 21.02
CA LEU A 366 22.08 27.39 22.26
C LEU A 366 22.96 27.14 23.48
N THR A 367 23.65 25.99 23.55
CA THR A 367 24.58 25.71 24.67
C THR A 367 25.76 26.68 24.71
N VAL A 368 26.30 27.08 23.55
CA VAL A 368 27.38 28.08 23.51
C VAL A 368 26.88 29.46 23.91
N ILE A 369 25.65 29.84 23.51
CA ILE A 369 25.01 31.09 23.95
C ILE A 369 24.83 31.10 25.47
N THR A 370 24.33 30.02 26.07
CA THR A 370 24.11 29.96 27.53
C THR A 370 25.44 30.04 28.29
N LEU A 371 26.48 29.35 27.83
CA LEU A 371 27.82 29.43 28.41
C LEU A 371 28.44 30.82 28.27
N GLU A 372 28.28 31.47 27.12
CA GLU A 372 28.73 32.85 26.90
C GLU A 372 28.05 33.81 27.88
N ARG A 373 26.72 33.70 28.00
CA ARG A 373 25.92 34.54 28.90
C ARG A 373 26.29 34.34 30.35
N TRP A 374 26.41 33.10 30.79
CA TRP A 374 26.84 32.75 32.14
C TRP A 374 28.23 33.34 32.43
N TYR A 375 29.19 33.14 31.53
CA TYR A 375 30.54 33.66 31.68
C TYR A 375 30.57 35.19 31.75
N ALA A 376 29.80 35.86 30.88
CA ALA A 376 29.72 37.32 30.87
C ALA A 376 29.13 37.90 32.17
N ILE A 377 28.14 37.23 32.76
CA ILE A 377 27.50 37.66 34.02
C ILE A 377 28.45 37.42 35.20
N THR A 378 29.01 36.21 35.34
CA THR A 378 29.86 35.85 36.48
C THR A 378 31.18 36.63 36.50
N PHE A 379 31.76 36.92 35.33
CA PHE A 379 33.03 37.64 35.22
C PHE A 379 32.87 39.10 34.79
N ALA A 380 31.68 39.68 34.95
CA ALA A 380 31.36 41.06 34.53
C ALA A 380 32.37 42.12 35.05
N MET A 381 32.94 41.92 36.25
CA MET A 381 33.89 42.87 36.87
C MET A 381 35.36 42.68 36.47
N ARG A 382 35.73 41.67 35.67
CA ARG A 382 37.11 41.51 35.16
C ARG A 382 37.16 41.81 33.65
N LEU A 383 37.43 43.07 33.28
CA LEU A 383 37.49 43.50 31.88
C LEU A 383 38.53 42.74 31.02
N ASP A 384 39.61 42.23 31.62
CA ASP A 384 40.69 41.54 30.90
C ASP A 384 40.36 40.11 30.46
N ARG A 385 39.28 39.53 30.99
CA ARG A 385 38.88 38.13 30.73
C ARG A 385 37.77 37.98 29.69
N LYS A 386 37.47 39.01 28.89
CA LYS A 386 36.40 38.92 27.88
C LYS A 386 36.69 37.85 26.82
N ILE A 387 35.70 36.99 26.55
CA ILE A 387 35.74 36.04 25.44
C ILE A 387 35.87 36.82 24.14
N ARG A 388 37.00 36.62 23.46
CA ARG A 388 37.25 37.23 22.13
C ARG A 388 36.52 36.44 21.06
N LEU A 389 36.11 37.13 20.00
CA LEU A 389 35.45 36.53 18.83
C LEU A 389 36.22 35.35 18.22
N ARG A 390 37.56 35.38 18.27
CA ARG A 390 38.41 34.27 17.80
C ARG A 390 38.11 32.94 18.51
N HIS A 391 37.91 32.96 19.84
CA HIS A 391 37.61 31.74 20.59
C HIS A 391 36.22 31.22 20.24
N ALA A 392 35.22 32.12 20.17
CA ALA A 392 33.86 31.76 19.77
C ALA A 392 33.81 31.17 18.35
N TYR A 393 34.58 31.73 17.41
CA TYR A 393 34.68 31.19 16.06
C TYR A 393 35.29 29.77 16.04
N ILE A 394 36.39 29.53 16.78
CA ILE A 394 37.02 28.20 16.86
C ILE A 394 36.05 27.18 17.48
N THR A 395 35.37 27.55 18.57
CA THR A 395 34.36 26.69 19.21
C THR A 395 33.23 26.36 18.23
N MET A 396 32.67 27.36 17.55
CA MET A 396 31.62 27.13 16.57
C MET A 396 32.11 26.27 15.39
N ALA A 397 33.31 26.51 14.86
CA ALA A 397 33.86 25.70 13.78
C ALA A 397 33.98 24.22 14.17
N GLY A 398 34.39 23.93 15.41
CA GLY A 398 34.38 22.56 15.96
C GLY A 398 32.97 21.96 16.03
N GLY A 399 31.99 22.73 16.51
CA GLY A 399 30.58 22.31 16.54
C GLY A 399 30.02 22.03 15.15
N TRP A 400 30.29 22.89 14.18
CA TRP A 400 29.87 22.71 12.79
C TRP A 400 30.42 21.43 12.18
N VAL A 401 31.71 21.13 12.37
CA VAL A 401 32.32 19.89 11.89
C VAL A 401 31.67 18.67 12.56
N ALA A 402 31.42 18.74 13.87
CA ALA A 402 30.76 17.65 14.60
C ALA A 402 29.32 17.42 14.11
N CYS A 403 28.50 18.47 13.99
CA CYS A 403 27.12 18.38 13.50
C CYS A 403 27.07 17.88 12.04
N PHE A 404 28.02 18.31 11.21
CA PHE A 404 28.12 17.85 9.83
C PHE A 404 28.45 16.36 9.75
N LEU A 405 29.40 15.88 10.56
CA LEU A 405 29.73 14.46 10.64
C LEU A 405 28.55 13.63 11.16
N LEU A 406 27.83 14.11 12.17
CA LEU A 406 26.64 13.43 12.70
C LEU A 406 25.53 13.35 11.65
N ALA A 407 25.31 14.41 10.87
CA ALA A 407 24.28 14.44 9.83
C ALA A 407 24.61 13.59 8.60
N LEU A 408 25.87 13.19 8.41
CA LEU A 408 26.29 12.27 7.34
C LEU A 408 26.17 10.79 7.74
N LEU A 409 25.97 10.49 9.02
CA LEU A 409 25.74 9.12 9.47
C LEU A 409 24.31 8.70 9.10
N PRO A 410 24.12 7.47 8.59
CA PRO A 410 22.83 6.96 8.15
C PRO A 410 21.85 6.70 9.31
#